data_AF-A0A377E899-F1
#
_entry.id   AF-A0A377E899-F1
#
_cell.length_a   1.000
_cell.length_b   1.000
_cell.length_c   1.000
_cell.angle_alpha   90.00
_cell.angle_beta   90.00
_cell.angle_gamma   90.00
#
_symmetry.space_group_name_H-M   'P 1'
#
loop_
_entity.id
_entity.type
_entity.pdbx_description
1 polymer ?
#
loop_
_entity_poly.entity_id
_entity_poly.type
_entity_poly.pdbx_seq_one_letter_code
_entity_poly.pdbx_strand_id
1 'polypeptide(L)'
;MAKAEKLAETDRRDAKQNEELSTLLSSVRTEIEMAQILGYGKKADFKPIFDQVKSIEQKSAGGKSGKGWFDELKTRIQKLF
;
A
#
# COMPACT_ATOMS: atom_id res chain seq x y z
N MET A 1 6.08 4.66 1.94
CA MET A 1 5.16 3.81 2.74
C MET A 1 4.72 4.40 4.09
N ALA A 2 5.63 4.82 4.99
CA ALA A 2 5.28 5.23 6.37
C ALA A 2 4.18 6.32 6.48
N LYS A 3 4.17 7.30 5.59
CA LYS A 3 3.12 8.33 5.55
C LYS A 3 1.74 7.78 5.17
N ALA A 4 1.70 6.84 4.23
CA ALA A 4 0.46 6.19 3.79
C ALA A 4 -0.16 5.40 4.94
N GLU A 5 0.66 4.68 5.68
CA GLU A 5 0.23 3.96 6.89
C GLU A 5 -0.33 4.91 7.94
N LYS A 6 0.39 5.98 8.29
CA LYS A 6 -0.09 6.98 9.25
C LYS A 6 -1.45 7.56 8.86
N LEU A 7 -1.65 7.86 7.57
CA LEU A 7 -2.94 8.34 7.06
C LEU A 7 -4.01 7.24 7.14
N ALA A 8 -3.73 6.01 6.76
CA ALA A 8 -4.67 4.89 6.87
C ALA A 8 -5.07 4.60 8.33
N GLU A 9 -4.21 4.90 9.30
CA GLU A 9 -4.52 4.78 10.75
C GLU A 9 -5.22 6.02 11.33
N THR A 10 -5.24 7.13 10.61
CA THR A 10 -5.89 8.37 11.06
C THR A 10 -7.40 8.23 10.90
N ASP A 11 -8.12 8.22 12.02
CA ASP A 11 -9.58 8.33 12.01
C ASP A 11 -10.03 9.73 11.54
N ARG A 12 -11.14 9.78 10.80
CA ARG A 12 -11.75 11.01 10.25
C ARG A 12 -10.81 11.84 9.37
N ARG A 13 -10.22 11.21 8.35
CA ARG A 13 -9.47 11.92 7.30
C ARG A 13 -10.34 12.92 6.54
N ASP A 14 -9.84 14.13 6.36
CA ASP A 14 -10.44 15.12 5.46
C ASP A 14 -10.26 14.73 3.98
N ALA A 15 -10.90 15.48 3.07
CA ALA A 15 -10.83 15.21 1.63
C ALA A 15 -9.40 15.22 1.08
N LYS A 16 -8.56 16.16 1.56
CA LYS A 16 -7.17 16.29 1.14
C LYS A 16 -6.33 15.11 1.62
N GLN A 17 -6.55 14.66 2.85
CA GLN A 17 -5.91 13.47 3.42
C GLN A 17 -6.34 12.18 2.72
N ASN A 18 -7.58 12.10 2.22
CA ASN A 18 -8.04 10.98 1.41
C ASN A 18 -7.37 10.96 0.03
N GLU A 19 -7.30 12.10 -0.65
CA GLU A 19 -6.60 12.25 -1.92
C GLU A 19 -5.09 11.95 -1.77
N GLU A 20 -4.49 12.42 -0.68
CA GLU A 20 -3.09 12.16 -0.36
C GLU A 20 -2.84 10.68 -0.10
N LEU A 21 -3.72 9.98 0.64
CA LEU A 21 -3.58 8.53 0.82
C LEU A 21 -3.68 7.80 -0.53
N SER A 22 -4.66 8.16 -1.37
CA SER A 22 -4.82 7.57 -2.70
C SER A 22 -3.57 7.74 -3.56
N THR A 23 -2.99 8.94 -3.53
CA THR A 23 -1.75 9.25 -4.27
C THR A 23 -0.58 8.41 -3.77
N LEU A 24 -0.43 8.30 -2.45
CA LEU A 24 0.64 7.50 -1.85
C LEU A 24 0.50 6.00 -2.13
N LEU A 25 -0.72 5.46 -2.15
CA LEU A 25 -0.98 4.07 -2.51
C LEU A 25 -0.68 3.81 -3.99
N SER A 26 -1.02 4.75 -4.87
CA SER A 26 -0.64 4.70 -6.28
C SER A 26 0.87 4.71 -6.46
N SER A 27 1.61 5.55 -5.72
CA SER A 27 3.07 5.56 -5.76
C SER A 27 3.67 4.23 -5.30
N VAL A 28 3.16 3.66 -4.21
CA VAL A 28 3.60 2.34 -3.74
C VAL A 28 3.38 1.28 -4.82
N ARG A 29 2.25 1.30 -5.52
CA ARG A 29 1.97 0.39 -6.65
C ARG A 29 3.00 0.56 -7.77
N THR A 30 3.30 1.79 -8.19
CA THR A 30 4.31 2.06 -9.23
C THR A 30 5.70 1.58 -8.82
N GLU A 31 6.10 1.79 -7.55
CA GLU A 31 7.37 1.29 -7.03
C GLU A 31 7.46 -0.24 -7.09
N ILE A 32 6.37 -0.93 -6.73
CA ILE A 32 6.29 -2.40 -6.81
C ILE A 32 6.33 -2.89 -8.27
N GLU A 33 5.64 -2.21 -9.19
CA GLU A 33 5.70 -2.51 -10.64
C GLU A 33 7.12 -2.34 -11.18
N MET A 34 7.83 -1.29 -10.76
CA MET A 34 9.22 -1.07 -11.15
C MET A 34 10.14 -2.16 -10.58
N ALA A 35 9.95 -2.55 -9.32
CA ALA A 35 10.71 -3.65 -8.73
C ALA A 35 10.50 -4.98 -9.47
N GLN A 36 9.28 -5.23 -9.97
CA GLN A 36 9.00 -6.39 -10.81
C GLN A 36 9.74 -6.32 -12.15
N ILE A 37 9.72 -5.17 -12.82
CA ILE A 37 10.39 -4.96 -14.12
C ILE A 37 11.91 -5.12 -13.99
N LEU A 38 12.48 -4.64 -12.87
CA LEU A 38 13.92 -4.74 -12.59
C LEU A 38 14.37 -6.14 -12.14
N GLY A 39 13.44 -7.08 -11.94
CA GLY A 39 13.77 -8.47 -11.65
C GLY A 39 14.06 -8.78 -10.19
N TYR A 40 13.58 -7.96 -9.24
CA TYR A 40 13.71 -8.23 -7.79
C TYR A 40 12.88 -9.44 -7.28
N GLY A 41 12.20 -10.14 -8.18
CA GLY A 41 11.43 -11.34 -7.87
C GLY A 41 10.71 -11.87 -9.10
N LYS A 42 10.06 -13.03 -8.99
CA LYS A 42 9.23 -13.58 -10.06
C LYS A 42 7.86 -12.92 -10.02
N LYS A 43 7.18 -12.86 -11.17
CA LYS A 43 5.79 -12.34 -11.27
C LYS A 43 4.83 -12.91 -10.20
N ALA A 44 5.02 -14.19 -9.83
CA ALA A 44 4.21 -14.85 -8.79
C ALA A 44 4.42 -14.25 -7.38
N ASP A 45 5.62 -13.75 -7.08
CA ASP A 45 5.98 -13.16 -5.79
C ASP A 45 5.33 -11.77 -5.62
N PHE A 46 5.14 -11.05 -6.73
CA PHE A 46 4.53 -9.72 -6.74
C PHE A 46 3.01 -9.72 -6.64
N LYS A 47 2.32 -10.77 -7.13
CA LYS A 47 0.87 -10.86 -7.07
C LYS A 47 0.30 -10.61 -5.65
N PRO A 48 0.75 -11.31 -4.59
CA PRO A 48 0.21 -11.07 -3.24
C PRO A 48 0.55 -9.68 -2.69
N ILE A 49 1.60 -9.02 -3.19
CA ILE A 49 1.95 -7.64 -2.80
C ILE A 49 0.95 -6.67 -3.41
N PHE A 50 0.64 -6.81 -4.70
CA PHE A 50 -0.40 -6.01 -5.36
C PHE A 50 -1.78 -6.21 -4.74
N ASP A 51 -2.13 -7.46 -4.42
CA ASP A 51 -3.40 -7.77 -3.76
C ASP A 51 -3.51 -7.07 -2.40
N GLN A 52 -2.40 -6.96 -1.66
CA GLN A 52 -2.39 -6.25 -0.38
C GLN A 52 -2.54 -4.73 -0.55
N VAL A 53 -1.87 -4.12 -1.53
CA VAL A 53 -2.08 -2.68 -1.83
C VAL A 53 -3.54 -2.40 -2.16
N LYS A 54 -4.15 -3.23 -3.03
CA LYS A 54 -5.57 -3.14 -3.38
C LYS A 54 -6.49 -3.32 -2.17
N SER A 55 -6.16 -4.24 -1.28
CA SER A 55 -6.88 -4.45 -0.03
C SER A 55 -6.86 -3.20 0.85
N ILE A 56 -5.72 -2.51 0.96
CA ILE A 56 -5.60 -1.26 1.71
C ILE A 56 -6.42 -0.14 1.06
N GLU A 57 -6.38 0.00 -0.26
CA GLU A 57 -7.21 0.97 -1.01
C GLU A 57 -8.70 0.75 -0.69
N GLN A 58 -9.18 -0.49 -0.77
CA GLN A 58 -10.57 -0.85 -0.49
C GLN A 58 -10.95 -0.62 0.97
N LYS A 59 -10.08 -1.01 1.92
CA LYS A 59 -10.32 -0.83 3.35
C LYS A 59 -10.34 0.64 3.75
N SER A 60 -9.51 1.47 3.13
CA SER A 60 -9.38 2.90 3.42
C SER A 60 -10.40 3.79 2.70
N ALA A 61 -11.17 3.22 1.77
CA ALA A 61 -12.22 3.92 1.04
C ALA A 61 -13.30 4.48 1.99
N GLY A 62 -13.86 5.63 1.63
CA GLY A 62 -14.89 6.32 2.43
C GLY A 62 -14.37 6.85 3.77
N GLY A 63 -13.06 7.12 3.89
CA GLY A 63 -12.46 7.68 5.10
C GLY A 63 -12.28 6.69 6.25
N LYS A 64 -12.53 5.40 6.01
CA LYS A 64 -12.30 4.32 6.99
C LYS A 64 -10.82 4.25 7.38
N SER A 65 -10.56 3.89 8.62
CA SER A 65 -9.20 3.78 9.15
C SER A 65 -8.99 2.43 9.82
N GLY A 66 -7.73 2.02 9.95
CA GLY A 66 -7.39 0.81 10.67
C GLY A 66 -5.90 0.60 10.84
N LYS A 67 -5.53 0.05 11.99
CA LYS A 67 -4.14 -0.24 12.37
C LYS A 67 -3.64 -1.53 11.73
N GLY A 68 -2.36 -1.55 11.40
CA GLY A 68 -1.66 -2.74 10.91
C GLY A 68 -2.07 -3.21 9.50
N TRP A 69 -2.84 -2.41 8.76
CA TRP A 69 -3.19 -2.77 7.37
C TRP A 69 -1.96 -2.90 6.46
N PHE A 70 -0.87 -2.22 6.81
CA PHE A 70 0.41 -2.24 6.09
C PHE A 70 1.38 -3.32 6.59
N ASP A 71 1.12 -4.00 7.70
CA ASP A 71 2.06 -4.95 8.31
C ASP A 71 2.40 -6.09 7.34
N GLU A 72 1.36 -6.72 6.80
CA GLU A 72 1.52 -7.80 5.82
C GLU A 72 2.21 -7.31 4.54
N LEU A 73 1.91 -6.08 4.09
CA LEU A 73 2.54 -5.50 2.91
C LEU A 73 4.05 -5.34 3.12
N LYS A 74 4.46 -4.78 4.27
CA LYS A 74 5.87 -4.63 4.64
C LYS A 74 6.57 -5.98 4.75
N THR A 75 5.95 -6.96 5.42
CA THR A 75 6.52 -8.31 5.56
C THR A 75 6.72 -8.97 4.19
N ARG A 76 5.81 -8.78 3.23
CA ARG A 76 5.97 -9.35 1.89
C ARG A 76 7.07 -8.65 1.09
N ILE A 77 7.15 -7.32 1.16
CA ILE A 77 8.22 -6.55 0.51
C ILE A 77 9.59 -6.91 1.11
N GLN A 78 9.69 -7.05 2.42
CA GLN A 78 10.92 -7.50 3.10
C GLN A 78 11.37 -8.91 2.72
N LYS A 79 10.52 -9.74 2.10
CA LYS A 79 10.92 -11.07 1.61
C LYS A 79 11.44 -11.02 0.17
N LEU A 80 11.28 -9.89 -0.53
CA LEU A 80 11.86 -9.67 -1.86
C LEU A 80 13.31 -9.17 -1.82
N PHE A 81 13.75 -8.63 -0.68
CA PHE A 81 15.08 -8.06 -0.46
C PHE A 81 15.76 -8.74 0.72
#